data_AF-A0A0L7KRZ0-F1
#
_entry.id   AF-A0A0L7KRZ0-F1
#
_cell.length_a   1.000
_cell.length_b   1.000
_cell.length_c   1.000
_cell.angle_alpha   90.00
_cell.angle_beta   90.00
_cell.angle_gamma   90.00
#
_symmetry.space_group_name_H-M   'P 1'
#
loop_
_entity.id
_entity.type
_entity.pdbx_description
1 polymer ?
#
loop_
_entity_poly.entity_id
_entity_poly.type
_entity_poly.pdbx_seq_one_letter_code
_entity_poly.pdbx_strand_id
1 'polypeptide(L)'
;MMRKDAGTAGGTEFTLDGAECINLQQILQAFNSTISEEHAWALFYQAARCFQKCLAEGNTCFLISEPRHVLLHKDGSVHPRTLQHPGDT
;
A
#
# COMPACT_ATOMS: atom_id res chain seq x y z
N MET A 1 39.30 4.50 13.43
CA MET A 1 38.44 4.78 12.26
C MET A 1 38.21 3.45 11.56
N MET A 2 37.07 2.80 11.83
CA MET A 2 36.69 1.54 11.21
C MET A 2 35.45 1.83 10.38
N ARG A 3 35.58 1.69 9.05
CA ARG A 3 34.42 1.72 8.14
C ARG A 3 33.63 0.44 8.42
N LYS A 4 32.42 0.60 8.95
CA LYS A 4 31.47 -0.52 9.08
C LYS A 4 30.84 -0.71 7.71
N ASP A 5 31.03 -1.90 7.16
CA ASP A 5 30.55 -2.30 5.84
C ASP A 5 29.05 -2.04 5.68
N ALA A 6 28.69 -1.49 4.53
CA ALA A 6 27.33 -1.40 4.04
C ALA A 6 26.83 -2.82 3.74
N GLY A 7 26.31 -3.48 4.77
CA GLY A 7 25.54 -4.71 4.61
C GLY A 7 24.28 -4.39 3.83
N THR A 8 24.15 -4.98 2.65
CA THR A 8 22.94 -5.02 1.84
C THR A 8 21.79 -5.53 2.70
N ALA A 9 20.90 -4.64 3.14
CA ALA A 9 19.70 -4.99 3.90
C ALA A 9 18.66 -5.59 2.95
N GLY A 10 18.91 -6.82 2.48
CA GLY A 10 17.90 -7.68 1.85
C GLY A 10 16.99 -8.33 2.89
N GLY A 11 16.56 -7.57 3.90
CA GLY A 11 15.61 -8.01 4.91
C GLY A 11 14.20 -7.66 4.46
N THR A 12 13.31 -8.66 4.44
CA THR A 12 11.86 -8.47 4.31
C THR A 12 11.33 -7.77 5.57
N GLU A 13 11.63 -6.49 5.73
CA GLU A 13 11.01 -5.69 6.79
C GLU A 13 9.60 -5.29 6.31
N PHE A 14 8.60 -5.96 6.88
CA PHE A 14 7.19 -5.61 6.71
C PHE A 14 6.84 -4.43 7.63
N THR A 15 7.56 -3.33 7.44
CA THR A 15 7.40 -2.10 8.23
C THR A 15 6.47 -1.13 7.51
N LEU A 16 5.83 -0.27 8.30
CA LEU A 16 5.12 0.86 7.74
C LEU A 16 6.09 1.85 7.11
N ASP A 17 5.62 2.54 6.07
CA ASP A 17 6.32 3.68 5.49
C ASP A 17 6.17 4.95 6.35
N GLY A 18 6.74 6.07 5.89
CA GLY A 18 6.68 7.35 6.58
C GLY A 18 5.27 7.95 6.71
N ALA A 19 4.26 7.40 6.03
CA ALA A 19 2.84 7.80 6.15
C ALA A 19 2.03 6.79 6.97
N GLU A 20 2.70 5.91 7.71
CA GLU A 20 2.09 4.81 8.45
C GLU A 20 1.25 3.86 7.58
N CYS A 21 1.71 3.61 6.34
CA CYS A 21 1.08 2.66 5.42
C CYS A 21 1.94 1.41 5.17
N ILE A 22 1.27 0.32 4.81
CA ILE A 22 1.88 -0.86 4.21
C ILE A 22 1.19 -1.14 2.87
N ASN A 23 1.91 -1.66 1.88
CA ASN A 23 1.29 -2.01 0.60
C ASN A 23 0.75 -3.46 0.58
N LEU A 24 -0.23 -3.74 -0.27
CA LEU A 24 -0.85 -5.06 -0.35
C LEU A 24 0.16 -6.15 -0.77
N GLN A 25 1.16 -5.84 -1.60
CA GLN A 25 2.21 -6.79 -1.97
C GLN A 25 2.99 -7.29 -0.75
N GLN A 26 3.36 -6.40 0.17
CA GLN A 26 4.03 -6.74 1.43
C GLN A 26 3.14 -7.61 2.32
N ILE A 27 1.84 -7.32 2.40
CA ILE A 27 0.88 -8.14 3.16
C ILE A 27 0.83 -9.56 2.60
N LEU A 28 0.63 -9.70 1.28
CA LEU A 28 0.57 -11.00 0.62
C LEU A 28 1.86 -11.82 0.81
N GLN A 29 3.02 -11.15 0.76
CA GLN A 29 4.32 -11.76 1.01
C GLN A 29 4.51 -12.18 2.48
N ALA A 30 4.09 -11.36 3.43
CA ALA A 30 4.21 -11.64 4.86
C ALA A 30 3.42 -12.89 5.28
N PHE A 31 2.21 -13.03 4.74
CA PHE A 31 1.37 -14.20 5.01
C PHE A 31 1.65 -15.38 4.08
N ASN A 32 2.48 -15.19 3.04
CA ASN A 32 2.75 -16.17 1.99
C ASN A 32 1.46 -16.82 1.45
N SER A 33 0.42 -16.01 1.26
CA SER A 33 -0.94 -16.44 0.96
C SER A 33 -1.73 -15.33 0.25
N THR A 34 -2.81 -15.73 -0.42
CA THR A 34 -3.85 -14.80 -0.88
C THR A 34 -4.68 -14.29 0.30
N ILE A 35 -5.47 -13.25 0.06
CA ILE A 35 -6.50 -12.78 0.99
C ILE A 35 -7.78 -13.64 0.88
N SER A 36 -8.59 -13.64 1.94
CA SER A 36 -9.94 -14.24 1.91
C SER A 36 -10.91 -13.36 1.13
N GLU A 37 -12.09 -13.90 0.82
CA GLU A 37 -13.16 -13.15 0.16
C GLU A 37 -13.63 -11.95 1.01
N GLU A 38 -13.80 -12.13 2.31
CA GLU A 38 -14.15 -11.06 3.26
C GLU A 38 -13.15 -9.89 3.18
N HIS A 39 -11.85 -10.21 3.19
CA HIS A 39 -10.80 -9.19 3.09
C HIS A 39 -10.79 -8.51 1.71
N ALA A 40 -11.10 -9.25 0.63
CA ALA A 40 -11.23 -8.67 -0.70
C ALA A 40 -12.40 -7.68 -0.76
N TRP A 41 -13.57 -8.04 -0.23
CA TRP A 41 -14.72 -7.14 -0.16
C TRP A 41 -14.45 -5.90 0.68
N ALA A 42 -13.83 -6.05 1.85
CA ALA A 42 -13.43 -4.93 2.69
C ALA A 42 -12.47 -3.99 1.96
N LEU A 43 -11.48 -4.55 1.25
CA LEU A 43 -10.54 -3.78 0.45
C LEU A 43 -11.24 -3.00 -0.66
N PHE A 44 -12.13 -3.64 -1.41
CA PHE A 44 -12.87 -3.00 -2.50
C PHE A 44 -13.75 -1.87 -1.98
N TYR A 45 -14.43 -2.08 -0.86
CA TYR A 45 -15.24 -1.07 -0.21
C TYR A 45 -14.42 0.16 0.19
N GLN A 46 -13.29 -0.05 0.87
CA GLN A 46 -12.42 1.05 1.32
C GLN A 46 -11.77 1.78 0.14
N ALA A 47 -11.35 1.05 -0.90
CA ALA A 47 -10.79 1.65 -2.11
C ALA A 47 -11.83 2.49 -2.86
N ALA A 48 -13.07 2.00 -3.00
CA ALA A 48 -14.17 2.73 -3.63
C ALA A 48 -14.51 4.01 -2.85
N ARG A 49 -14.53 3.96 -1.51
CA ARG A 49 -14.72 5.16 -0.68
C ARG A 49 -13.59 6.17 -0.85
N CYS A 50 -12.34 5.70 -0.89
CA CYS A 50 -11.19 6.54 -1.14
C CYS A 50 -11.28 7.23 -2.51
N PHE A 51 -11.67 6.48 -3.55
CA PHE A 51 -11.90 6.99 -4.90
C PHE A 51 -12.99 8.05 -4.97
N GLN A 52 -14.15 7.77 -4.36
CA GLN A 52 -15.25 8.75 -4.27
C GLN A 52 -14.81 10.06 -3.61
N LYS A 53 -14.03 9.97 -2.53
CA LYS A 53 -13.47 11.15 -1.86
C LYS A 53 -12.50 11.91 -2.76
N CYS A 54 -11.59 11.20 -3.43
CA CYS A 54 -10.63 11.82 -4.35
C CYS A 54 -11.33 12.57 -5.49
N LEU A 55 -12.38 11.99 -6.07
CA LEU A 55 -13.19 12.64 -7.10
C LEU A 55 -13.90 13.89 -6.58
N ALA A 56 -14.47 13.83 -5.38
CA ALA A 56 -15.15 14.97 -4.76
C ALA A 56 -14.19 16.14 -4.47
N GLU A 57 -12.92 15.85 -4.19
CA GLU A 57 -11.85 16.82 -3.96
C GLU A 57 -11.24 17.37 -5.27
N GLY A 58 -11.66 16.87 -6.44
CA GLY A 58 -11.13 17.28 -7.73
C GLY A 58 -9.75 16.69 -8.09
N ASN A 59 -9.33 15.63 -7.42
CA ASN A 59 -8.05 14.98 -7.68
C ASN A 59 -8.09 14.17 -8.98
N THR A 60 -6.98 14.20 -9.75
CA THR A 60 -6.76 13.21 -10.81
C THR A 60 -6.51 11.84 -10.19
N CYS A 61 -7.28 10.84 -10.62
CA CYS A 61 -7.16 9.47 -10.14
C CYS A 61 -6.55 8.58 -11.23
N PHE A 62 -5.60 7.73 -10.83
CA PHE A 62 -4.90 6.80 -11.70
C PHE A 62 -5.36 5.35 -11.47
N LEU A 63 -5.20 4.52 -12.50
CA LEU A 63 -5.56 3.11 -12.44
C LEU A 63 -4.56 2.34 -11.57
N ILE A 64 -5.09 1.54 -10.66
CA ILE A 64 -4.32 0.59 -9.85
C ILE A 64 -4.14 -0.70 -10.66
N SER A 65 -2.94 -0.96 -11.16
CA SER A 65 -2.63 -2.17 -11.94
C SER A 65 -1.95 -3.29 -11.15
N GLU A 66 -1.39 -3.01 -9.96
CA GLU A 66 -0.55 -3.96 -9.23
C GLU A 66 -0.76 -3.86 -7.71
N PRO A 67 -0.59 -4.95 -6.93
CA PRO A 67 -0.83 -4.94 -5.48
C PRO A 67 0.03 -3.92 -4.73
N ARG A 68 1.26 -3.65 -5.18
CA ARG A 68 2.14 -2.66 -4.52
C ARG A 68 1.61 -1.23 -4.56
N HIS A 69 0.67 -0.93 -5.46
CA HIS A 69 0.05 0.39 -5.55
C HIS A 69 -1.03 0.59 -4.48
N VAL A 70 -1.53 -0.49 -3.87
CA VAL A 70 -2.57 -0.43 -2.84
C VAL A 70 -1.94 -0.19 -1.48
N LEU A 71 -2.17 0.99 -0.89
CA LEU A 71 -1.63 1.40 0.40
C LEU A 71 -2.70 1.38 1.48
N LEU A 72 -2.44 0.68 2.58
CA LEU A 72 -3.36 0.48 3.69
C LEU A 72 -2.76 1.07 4.97
N HIS A 73 -3.58 1.82 5.70
CA HIS A 73 -3.29 2.24 7.07
C HIS A 73 -3.58 1.11 8.07
N LYS A 74 -3.03 1.24 9.29
CA LYS A 74 -3.29 0.33 10.42
C LYS A 74 -4.78 0.19 10.76
N ASP A 75 -5.58 1.22 10.49
CA ASP A 75 -7.02 1.24 10.76
C ASP A 75 -7.86 0.56 9.65
N GLY A 76 -7.20 0.05 8.61
CA GLY A 76 -7.85 -0.61 7.47
C GLY A 76 -8.36 0.35 6.39
N SER A 77 -8.13 1.66 6.51
CA SER A 77 -8.45 2.61 5.44
C SER A 77 -7.43 2.58 4.31
N VAL A 78 -7.89 2.85 3.08
CA VAL A 78 -7.03 2.94 1.89
C VAL A 78 -6.50 4.37 1.76
N HIS A 79 -5.18 4.52 1.70
CA HIS A 79 -4.53 5.84 1.61
C HIS A 79 -4.74 6.45 0.19
N PRO A 80 -5.03 7.76 0.05
CA PRO A 80 -5.24 8.45 -1.25
C PRO A 80 -4.13 8.28 -2.29
N ARG A 81 -2.86 8.25 -1.87
CA ARG A 81 -1.70 7.85 -2.72
C ARG A 81 -1.92 6.59 -3.55
N THR A 82 -2.75 5.65 -3.10
CA THR A 82 -3.18 4.49 -3.90
C THR A 82 -3.72 4.88 -5.27
N LEU A 83 -4.39 6.04 -5.35
CA LEU A 83 -5.03 6.57 -6.55
C LEU A 83 -4.31 7.78 -7.15
N GLN A 84 -3.36 8.38 -6.43
CA GLN A 84 -2.79 9.68 -6.81
C GLN A 84 -1.47 9.58 -7.57
N HIS A 85 -0.72 8.47 -7.53
CA HIS A 85 0.40 8.17 -8.45
C HIS A 85 0.89 6.72 -8.20
N PRO A 86 0.59 5.75 -9.09
CA PRO A 86 1.00 4.36 -8.89
C PRO A 86 2.50 4.10 -9.12
N GLY A 87 3.26 5.04 -9.68
CA GLY A 87 4.68 4.85 -9.94
C GLY A 87 5.42 6.17 -10.08
N ASP A 88 6.39 6.39 -9.20
CA ASP A 88 7.72 6.98 -9.46
C ASP A 88 8.42 7.24 -8.11
N THR A 89 8.89 6.17 -7.47
CA THR A 89 10.11 6.14 -6.62
C THR A 89 10.63 4.72 -6.55
#